data_AF-A0A538AU72-F1
#
_entry.id   AF-A0A538AU72-F1
#
_cell.length_a   1.000
_cell.length_b   1.000
_cell.length_c   1.000
_cell.angle_alpha   90.00
_cell.angle_beta   90.00
_cell.angle_gamma   90.00
#
_symmetry.space_group_name_H-M   'P 1'
#
loop_
_entity.id
_entity.type
_entity.pdbx_description
1 polymer ?
#
loop_
_entity_poly.entity_id
_entity_poly.type
_entity_poly.pdbx_seq_one_letter_code
_entity_poly.pdbx_strand_id
1 'polypeptide(L)'
;MFQSDPLRWTEAKKEAVTGFRSGQVCADWVMQYASLVNPKACDPSVPADQVYDPKKNPHGVRCTVQDDQVNVWGRDPATGFARRPLDNTGVQYGLAALRSGAISAPDFVALNTAVGGVDIDGNPVFQRMDMGADVARIAYDTGRVTGRGALNQTPIIDNHPNLDLVPNVDVHDDARPFMARARLDANLGGHGSLSLWQGEPAPDDAFGPVEQWLTAIEKRGGGDGSDAARVATVAAARPASASDRCTLPRGIGVTGVAPCSALKATTPRMAADGPVSEDVIKCSLKPVDPADYPPTVDLAAIRRIFPSGVCNWAAPGVGETARSRVWLSFGDGSTSPSKPFPLKNVVARSAPETAVLGASASAKSVGSLSRLPATGADTRWALGVVALALLALLLRRM
;
A
#
# COMPACT_ATOMS: atom_id res chain seq x y z
N MET A 1 16.10 14.55 -10.43
CA MET A 1 16.24 15.70 -9.51
C MET A 1 17.17 15.38 -8.33
N PHE A 2 16.84 14.47 -7.43
CA PHE A 2 17.70 14.16 -6.28
C PHE A 2 19.11 13.69 -6.65
N GLN A 3 19.23 12.93 -7.74
CA GLN A 3 20.53 12.44 -8.22
C GLN A 3 21.28 13.45 -9.11
N SER A 4 20.61 14.48 -9.65
CA SER A 4 21.25 15.42 -10.57
C SER A 4 22.15 16.44 -9.85
N ASP A 5 21.93 16.65 -8.55
CA ASP A 5 22.78 17.48 -7.70
C ASP A 5 22.75 16.96 -6.24
N PRO A 6 23.58 15.95 -5.92
CA PRO A 6 23.59 15.33 -4.59
C PRO A 6 24.08 16.27 -3.47
N LEU A 7 24.84 17.31 -3.81
CA LEU A 7 25.30 18.31 -2.84
C LEU A 7 24.17 19.26 -2.45
N ARG A 8 23.32 19.63 -3.42
CA ARG A 8 22.12 20.44 -3.17
C ARG A 8 21.00 19.65 -2.49
N TRP A 9 20.79 18.39 -2.90
CA TRP A 9 19.76 17.48 -2.39
C TRP A 9 20.34 16.47 -1.40
N THR A 10 20.64 16.95 -0.20
CA THR A 10 21.08 16.10 0.92
C THR A 10 19.97 15.13 1.36
N GLU A 11 20.32 14.05 2.06
CA GLU A 11 19.34 13.08 2.58
C GLU A 11 18.27 13.75 3.44
N ALA A 12 18.64 14.64 4.36
CA ALA A 12 17.68 15.38 5.19
C ALA A 12 16.66 16.17 4.35
N LYS A 13 17.06 16.74 3.20
CA LYS A 13 16.11 17.38 2.27
C LYS A 13 15.21 16.37 1.57
N LYS A 14 15.75 15.22 1.16
CA LYS A 14 14.96 14.15 0.54
C LYS A 14 13.91 13.61 1.50
N GLU A 15 14.30 13.35 2.75
CA GLU A 15 13.40 12.94 3.83
C GLU A 15 12.29 13.98 4.04
N ALA A 16 12.65 15.26 4.19
CA ALA A 16 11.67 16.33 4.37
C ALA A 16 10.70 16.47 3.18
N VAL A 17 11.20 16.32 1.94
CA VAL A 17 10.37 16.42 0.72
C VAL A 17 9.45 15.23 0.53
N THR A 18 9.97 14.03 0.77
CA THR A 18 9.25 12.78 0.50
C THR A 18 8.41 12.32 1.68
N GLY A 19 8.67 12.84 2.88
CA GLY A 19 8.04 12.35 4.11
C GLY A 19 8.60 11.01 4.60
N PHE A 20 9.41 10.31 3.80
CA PHE A 20 10.04 9.04 4.16
C PHE A 20 11.26 9.24 5.08
N ARG A 21 11.67 8.16 5.75
CA ARG A 21 12.89 8.14 6.60
C ARG A 21 14.19 8.07 5.82
N SER A 22 14.12 7.86 4.50
CA SER A 22 15.29 7.83 3.61
C SER A 22 14.88 8.19 2.19
N GLY A 23 15.74 8.93 1.48
CA GLY A 23 15.54 9.17 0.05
C GLY A 23 15.61 7.90 -0.81
N GLN A 24 16.17 6.81 -0.26
CA GLN A 24 16.32 5.52 -0.95
C GLN A 24 14.98 4.85 -1.23
N VAL A 25 13.95 5.04 -0.40
CA VAL A 25 12.61 4.44 -0.57
C VAL A 25 12.03 4.76 -1.95
N CYS A 26 12.20 6.00 -2.43
CA CYS A 26 11.77 6.38 -3.77
C CYS A 26 12.56 5.64 -4.87
N ALA A 27 13.85 5.40 -4.68
CA ALA A 27 14.67 4.65 -5.62
C ALA A 27 14.28 3.16 -5.63
N ASP A 28 13.96 2.59 -4.47
CA ASP A 28 13.50 1.20 -4.35
C ASP A 28 12.16 0.99 -5.04
N TRP A 29 11.21 1.92 -4.88
CA TRP A 29 9.95 1.92 -5.64
C TRP A 29 10.18 1.90 -7.15
N VAL A 30 11.13 2.71 -7.65
CA VAL A 30 11.47 2.73 -9.08
C VAL A 30 12.12 1.41 -9.50
N MET A 31 13.12 0.92 -8.77
CA MET A 31 13.84 -0.30 -9.13
C MET A 31 12.95 -1.54 -9.12
N GLN A 32 12.02 -1.65 -8.17
CA GLN A 32 11.20 -2.84 -7.99
C GLN A 32 9.88 -2.80 -8.78
N TYR A 33 9.28 -1.62 -8.95
CA TYR A 33 7.87 -1.52 -9.39
C TYR A 33 7.63 -0.60 -10.59
N ALA A 34 8.63 0.11 -11.12
CA ALA A 34 8.42 0.94 -12.31
C ALA A 34 8.02 0.11 -13.55
N SER A 35 8.40 -1.17 -13.60
CA SER A 35 7.97 -2.10 -14.65
C SER A 35 6.46 -2.29 -14.68
N LEU A 36 5.76 -2.16 -13.55
CA LEU A 36 4.29 -2.36 -13.48
C LEU A 36 3.49 -1.34 -14.28
N VAL A 37 4.08 -0.21 -14.66
CA VAL A 37 3.46 0.82 -15.51
C VAL A 37 4.06 0.88 -16.92
N ASN A 38 4.99 -0.03 -17.24
CA ASN A 38 5.59 -0.17 -18.56
C ASN A 38 4.89 -1.30 -19.34
N PRO A 39 4.15 -1.00 -20.43
CA PRO A 39 3.40 -2.02 -21.17
C PRO A 39 4.27 -3.06 -21.86
N LYS A 40 5.57 -2.79 -22.04
CA LYS A 40 6.52 -3.72 -22.66
C LYS A 40 7.15 -4.69 -21.66
N ALA A 41 6.94 -4.48 -20.36
CA ALA A 41 7.52 -5.31 -19.30
C ALA A 41 6.70 -6.59 -19.09
N CYS A 42 6.53 -7.36 -20.17
CA CYS A 42 5.83 -8.64 -20.13
C CYS A 42 6.69 -9.74 -19.51
N ASP A 43 6.02 -10.72 -18.90
CA ASP A 43 6.67 -11.97 -18.53
C ASP A 43 7.29 -12.64 -19.78
N PRO A 44 8.49 -13.25 -19.67
CA PRO A 44 9.16 -13.90 -20.81
C PRO A 44 8.36 -15.02 -21.50
N SER A 45 7.28 -15.52 -20.88
CA SER A 45 6.35 -16.47 -21.51
C SER A 45 5.53 -15.85 -22.66
N VAL A 46 5.40 -14.52 -22.73
CA VAL A 46 4.78 -13.83 -23.86
C VAL A 46 5.81 -13.71 -25.00
N PRO A 47 5.55 -14.28 -26.19
CA PRO A 47 6.49 -14.19 -27.32
C PRO A 47 6.82 -12.73 -27.65
N ALA A 48 8.11 -12.43 -27.85
CA ALA A 48 8.58 -11.05 -28.02
C ALA A 48 7.96 -10.32 -29.22
N ASP A 49 7.56 -11.05 -30.26
CA ASP A 49 6.86 -10.52 -31.44
C ASP A 49 5.38 -10.21 -31.17
N GLN A 50 4.80 -10.75 -30.09
CA GLN A 50 3.43 -10.46 -29.65
C GLN A 50 3.37 -9.31 -28.64
N VAL A 51 4.48 -8.93 -28.01
CA VAL A 51 4.54 -7.81 -27.07
C VAL A 51 4.25 -6.49 -27.79
N TYR A 52 3.51 -5.62 -27.11
CA TYR A 52 3.20 -4.28 -27.58
C TYR A 52 4.46 -3.46 -27.88
N ASP A 53 4.46 -2.81 -29.04
CA ASP A 53 5.38 -1.73 -29.37
C ASP A 53 4.63 -0.64 -30.13
N PRO A 54 4.70 0.64 -29.70
CA PRO A 54 3.90 1.71 -30.30
C PRO A 54 4.15 1.91 -31.81
N LYS A 55 5.27 1.41 -32.34
CA LYS A 55 5.63 1.53 -33.77
C LYS A 55 5.54 0.20 -34.51
N LYS A 56 6.03 -0.88 -33.91
CA LYS A 56 6.18 -2.18 -34.58
C LYS A 56 4.99 -3.11 -34.39
N ASN A 57 4.32 -3.01 -33.24
CA ASN A 57 3.19 -3.86 -32.88
C ASN A 57 2.20 -3.11 -31.96
N PRO A 58 1.51 -2.08 -32.48
CA PRO A 58 0.67 -1.20 -31.66
C PRO A 58 -0.56 -1.90 -31.05
N HIS A 59 -0.89 -3.11 -31.53
CA HIS A 59 -1.97 -3.95 -31.03
C HIS A 59 -1.48 -5.18 -30.25
N GLY A 60 -0.18 -5.21 -29.92
CA GLY A 60 0.41 -6.30 -29.15
C GLY A 60 -0.08 -6.35 -27.70
N VAL A 61 0.30 -7.42 -27.01
CA VAL A 61 0.01 -7.64 -25.59
C VAL A 61 0.71 -6.56 -24.77
N ARG A 62 -0.06 -5.86 -23.94
CA ARG A 62 0.42 -4.88 -22.96
C ARG A 62 0.37 -5.51 -21.57
N CYS A 63 1.43 -5.35 -20.80
CA CYS A 63 1.61 -6.03 -19.51
C CYS A 63 1.74 -5.07 -18.33
N THR A 64 1.05 -3.93 -18.38
CA THR A 64 0.94 -3.09 -17.18
C THR A 64 -0.02 -3.74 -16.17
N VAL A 65 0.14 -3.41 -14.89
CA VAL A 65 -0.83 -3.85 -13.85
C VAL A 65 -2.25 -3.38 -14.16
N GLN A 66 -2.41 -2.27 -14.90
CA GLN A 66 -3.73 -1.79 -15.32
C GLN A 66 -4.30 -2.60 -16.49
N ASP A 67 -3.47 -3.04 -17.44
CA ASP A 67 -3.89 -3.92 -18.54
C ASP A 67 -4.35 -5.29 -18.00
N ASP A 68 -3.66 -5.83 -16.99
CA ASP A 68 -4.10 -7.04 -16.26
C ASP A 68 -5.42 -6.81 -15.49
N GLN A 69 -5.70 -5.57 -15.13
CA GLN A 69 -6.89 -5.16 -14.38
C GLN A 69 -7.93 -4.46 -15.28
N VAL A 70 -7.91 -4.70 -16.59
CA VAL A 70 -8.78 -3.98 -17.54
C VAL A 70 -10.27 -4.16 -17.26
N ASN A 71 -10.68 -5.28 -16.67
CA ASN A 71 -12.08 -5.50 -16.28
C ASN A 71 -12.52 -4.62 -15.10
N VAL A 72 -11.56 -4.09 -14.32
CA VAL A 72 -11.83 -3.13 -13.24
C VAL A 72 -11.82 -1.73 -13.82
N TRP A 73 -10.73 -1.36 -14.51
CA TRP A 73 -10.52 0.02 -14.95
C TRP A 73 -11.26 0.38 -16.23
N GLY A 74 -11.66 -0.61 -17.03
CA GLY A 74 -12.18 -0.40 -18.38
C GLY A 74 -11.09 0.04 -19.37
N ARG A 75 -11.48 0.13 -20.64
CA ARG A 75 -10.62 0.60 -21.74
C ARG A 75 -10.88 2.07 -22.04
N ASP A 76 -9.83 2.79 -22.37
CA ASP A 76 -9.92 4.11 -22.99
C ASP A 76 -10.47 3.96 -24.42
N PRO A 77 -11.53 4.69 -24.80
CA PRO A 77 -12.17 4.50 -26.10
C PRO A 77 -11.33 5.00 -27.29
N ALA A 78 -10.38 5.91 -27.07
CA ALA A 78 -9.53 6.45 -28.12
C ALA A 78 -8.36 5.52 -28.43
N THR A 79 -7.77 4.89 -27.41
CA THR A 79 -6.58 4.04 -27.55
C THR A 79 -6.88 2.55 -27.48
N GLY A 80 -7.99 2.15 -26.86
CA GLY A 80 -8.30 0.76 -26.52
C GLY A 80 -7.48 0.20 -25.35
N PHE A 81 -6.56 0.96 -24.76
CA PHE A 81 -5.72 0.50 -23.64
C PHE A 81 -6.46 0.59 -22.31
N ALA A 82 -6.00 -0.15 -21.30
CA ALA A 82 -6.60 -0.02 -19.97
C ALA A 82 -6.40 1.39 -19.39
N ARG A 83 -7.45 1.91 -18.75
CA ARG A 83 -7.39 3.22 -18.09
C ARG A 83 -6.52 3.15 -16.83
N ARG A 84 -5.83 4.25 -16.51
CA ARG A 84 -4.83 4.27 -15.43
C ARG A 84 -5.26 5.15 -14.25
N PRO A 85 -5.35 4.61 -13.03
CA PRO A 85 -5.70 5.38 -11.83
C PRO A 85 -4.47 6.11 -11.25
N LEU A 86 -3.75 6.87 -12.09
CA LEU A 86 -2.54 7.60 -11.71
C LEU A 86 -2.79 9.10 -11.84
N ASP A 87 -2.56 9.86 -10.77
CA ASP A 87 -2.75 11.31 -10.77
C ASP A 87 -1.78 11.98 -9.81
N ASN A 88 -1.14 13.06 -10.25
CA ASN A 88 -0.39 13.96 -9.38
C ASN A 88 -0.58 15.44 -9.77
N THR A 89 -1.71 15.74 -10.41
CA THR A 89 -2.09 17.09 -10.80
C THR A 89 -2.38 17.92 -9.55
N GLY A 90 -1.79 19.13 -9.49
CA GLY A 90 -1.94 20.02 -8.33
C GLY A 90 -1.16 19.62 -7.07
N VAL A 91 -0.50 18.45 -7.02
CA VAL A 91 0.29 18.01 -5.86
C VAL A 91 1.60 18.79 -5.75
N GLN A 92 1.80 19.40 -4.59
CA GLN A 92 2.93 20.29 -4.29
C GLN A 92 4.00 19.59 -3.44
N TYR A 93 4.84 18.77 -4.08
CA TYR A 93 5.83 17.98 -3.37
C TYR A 93 6.78 18.86 -2.55
N GLY A 94 6.94 18.55 -1.25
CA GLY A 94 7.78 19.27 -0.31
C GLY A 94 7.20 20.59 0.24
N LEU A 95 5.88 20.82 0.15
CA LEU A 95 5.26 22.04 0.69
C LEU A 95 5.46 22.18 2.20
N ALA A 96 5.34 21.09 2.96
CA ALA A 96 5.62 21.10 4.39
C ALA A 96 7.10 21.43 4.67
N ALA A 97 8.02 20.86 3.88
CA ALA A 97 9.46 21.13 3.98
C ALA A 97 9.82 22.59 3.64
N LEU A 98 9.11 23.21 2.70
CA LEU A 98 9.27 24.63 2.40
C LEU A 98 8.84 25.49 3.58
N ARG A 99 7.67 25.20 4.15
CA ARG A 99 7.10 25.97 5.27
C ARG A 99 7.91 25.84 6.55
N SER A 100 8.54 24.69 6.78
CA SER A 100 9.45 24.48 7.93
C SER A 100 10.86 25.02 7.71
N GLY A 101 11.19 25.45 6.49
CA GLY A 101 12.53 25.92 6.12
C GLY A 101 13.55 24.80 5.87
N ALA A 102 13.11 23.53 5.83
CA ALA A 102 13.97 22.39 5.50
C ALA A 102 14.48 22.42 4.05
N ILE A 103 13.72 23.04 3.14
CA ILE A 103 14.16 23.38 1.79
C ILE A 103 13.97 24.87 1.51
N SER A 104 14.80 25.41 0.62
CA SER A 104 14.68 26.81 0.20
C SER A 104 13.55 27.02 -0.80
N ALA A 105 13.06 28.26 -0.94
CA ALA A 105 12.09 28.61 -1.99
C ALA A 105 12.56 28.25 -3.41
N PRO A 106 13.83 28.51 -3.80
CA PRO A 106 14.37 28.03 -5.08
C PRO A 106 14.40 26.50 -5.20
N ASP A 107 14.64 25.76 -4.12
CA ASP A 107 14.59 24.28 -4.13
C ASP A 107 13.16 23.78 -4.39
N PHE A 108 12.17 24.38 -3.72
CA PHE A 108 10.76 24.01 -3.90
C PHE A 108 10.25 24.27 -5.32
N VAL A 109 10.58 25.44 -5.89
CA VAL A 109 10.25 25.79 -7.28
C VAL A 109 10.95 24.84 -8.25
N ALA A 110 12.25 24.60 -8.07
CA ALA A 110 13.02 23.72 -8.95
C ALA A 110 12.51 22.27 -8.89
N LEU A 111 12.17 21.77 -7.70
CA LEU A 111 11.56 20.46 -7.52
C LEU A 111 10.24 20.34 -8.27
N ASN A 112 9.29 21.23 -8.02
CA ASN A 112 7.95 21.12 -8.62
C ASN A 112 7.93 21.43 -10.13
N THR A 113 8.94 22.14 -10.64
CA THR A 113 9.20 22.29 -12.08
C THR A 113 9.69 20.98 -12.71
N ALA A 114 10.55 20.24 -12.00
CA ALA A 114 11.15 19.01 -12.50
C ALA A 114 10.24 17.77 -12.36
N VAL A 115 9.29 17.80 -11.42
CA VAL A 115 8.34 16.70 -11.23
C VAL A 115 7.31 16.71 -12.35
N GLY A 116 7.28 15.60 -13.09
CA GLY A 116 6.25 15.28 -14.07
C GLY A 116 5.53 13.98 -13.74
N GLY A 117 5.44 13.08 -14.71
CA GLY A 117 4.66 11.85 -14.62
C GLY A 117 5.22 10.75 -15.52
N VAL A 118 4.41 9.72 -15.74
CA VAL A 118 4.69 8.65 -16.71
C VAL A 118 3.61 8.59 -17.78
N ASP A 119 4.01 8.59 -19.04
CA ASP A 119 3.10 8.49 -20.19
C ASP A 119 2.51 7.07 -20.32
N ILE A 120 1.62 6.87 -21.29
CA ILE A 120 0.91 5.59 -21.50
C ILE A 120 1.83 4.41 -21.85
N ASP A 121 3.07 4.70 -22.27
CA ASP A 121 4.09 3.72 -22.61
C ASP A 121 5.13 3.54 -21.48
N GLY A 122 4.89 4.14 -20.30
CA GLY A 122 5.73 4.03 -19.12
C GLY A 122 6.97 4.93 -19.16
N ASN A 123 7.08 5.86 -20.10
CA ASN A 123 8.22 6.77 -20.16
C ASN A 123 8.02 7.96 -19.21
N PRO A 124 9.07 8.41 -18.50
CA PRO A 124 9.03 9.66 -17.75
C PRO A 124 8.81 10.85 -18.69
N VAL A 125 7.86 11.71 -18.33
CA VAL A 125 7.52 12.94 -19.08
C VAL A 125 7.36 14.12 -18.12
N PHE A 126 7.49 15.35 -18.62
CA PHE A 126 7.31 16.56 -17.79
C PHE A 126 5.85 16.80 -17.41
N GLN A 127 4.92 16.26 -18.17
CA GLN A 127 3.50 16.35 -17.90
C GLN A 127 3.14 15.50 -16.68
N ARG A 128 2.36 16.07 -15.78
CA ARG A 128 1.77 15.36 -14.65
C ARG A 128 0.73 14.36 -15.15
N MET A 129 0.53 13.31 -14.36
CA MET A 129 -0.53 12.34 -14.61
C MET A 129 -1.86 12.94 -14.17
N ASP A 130 -2.87 12.75 -14.99
CA ASP A 130 -4.23 13.26 -14.77
C ASP A 130 -5.21 12.10 -15.04
N MET A 131 -5.75 11.51 -13.97
CA MET A 131 -6.73 10.43 -14.13
C MET A 131 -8.12 11.01 -14.37
N GLY A 132 -8.95 10.33 -15.16
CA GLY A 132 -10.35 10.71 -15.33
C GLY A 132 -11.13 10.65 -14.01
N ALA A 133 -12.09 11.55 -13.83
CA ALA A 133 -12.97 11.56 -12.65
C ALA A 133 -13.78 10.26 -12.51
N ASP A 134 -14.14 9.64 -13.63
CA ASP A 134 -14.80 8.34 -13.71
C ASP A 134 -13.87 7.19 -13.31
N VAL A 135 -12.57 7.26 -13.65
CA VAL A 135 -11.55 6.30 -13.20
C VAL A 135 -11.35 6.40 -11.69
N ALA A 136 -11.26 7.63 -11.16
CA ALA A 136 -11.22 7.86 -9.72
C ALA A 136 -12.44 7.25 -9.02
N ARG A 137 -13.64 7.48 -9.57
CA ARG A 137 -14.89 6.87 -9.06
C ARG A 137 -14.86 5.35 -9.05
N ILE A 138 -14.33 4.71 -10.10
CA ILE A 138 -14.16 3.25 -10.13
C ILE A 138 -13.30 2.79 -8.95
N ALA A 139 -12.21 3.48 -8.63
CA ALA A 139 -11.35 3.10 -7.51
C ALA A 139 -12.09 3.12 -6.16
N TYR A 140 -12.93 4.12 -5.92
CA TYR A 140 -13.77 4.19 -4.72
C TYR A 140 -14.89 3.14 -4.73
N ASP A 141 -15.65 3.05 -5.82
CA ASP A 141 -16.80 2.14 -5.93
C ASP A 141 -16.40 0.67 -5.84
N THR A 142 -15.18 0.32 -6.29
CA THR A 142 -14.67 -1.06 -6.26
C THR A 142 -13.83 -1.40 -5.03
N GLY A 143 -13.64 -0.44 -4.10
CA GLY A 143 -12.88 -0.66 -2.88
C GLY A 143 -11.36 -0.74 -3.08
N ARG A 144 -10.85 -0.26 -4.23
CA ARG A 144 -9.39 -0.08 -4.45
C ARG A 144 -8.84 1.04 -3.59
N VAL A 145 -9.65 2.06 -3.29
CA VAL A 145 -9.45 2.93 -2.13
C VAL A 145 -10.21 2.33 -0.95
N THR A 146 -9.47 1.81 0.04
CA THR A 146 -10.03 1.12 1.20
C THR A 146 -10.61 2.09 2.24
N GLY A 147 -11.17 1.57 3.34
CA GLY A 147 -11.77 2.37 4.41
C GLY A 147 -13.18 2.88 4.10
N ARG A 148 -13.85 2.25 3.14
CA ARG A 148 -15.28 2.34 2.84
C ARG A 148 -15.86 0.93 2.75
N GLY A 149 -17.17 0.79 2.68
CA GLY A 149 -17.81 -0.52 2.52
C GLY A 149 -17.90 -1.29 3.84
N ALA A 150 -17.48 -2.55 3.85
CA ALA A 150 -17.66 -3.46 4.99
C ALA A 150 -16.41 -3.65 5.86
N LEU A 151 -15.40 -2.77 5.74
CA LEU A 151 -14.17 -2.89 6.53
C LEU A 151 -14.41 -2.75 8.04
N ASN A 152 -15.38 -1.93 8.45
CA ASN A 152 -15.82 -1.80 9.85
C ASN A 152 -16.72 -2.96 10.32
N GLN A 153 -17.05 -3.90 9.44
CA GLN A 153 -17.87 -5.08 9.74
C GLN A 153 -17.03 -6.36 9.88
N THR A 154 -15.71 -6.27 9.80
CA THR A 154 -14.82 -7.44 9.85
C THR A 154 -13.77 -7.22 10.93
N PRO A 155 -13.52 -8.17 11.85
CA PRO A 155 -12.41 -8.06 12.79
C PRO A 155 -11.08 -8.14 12.04
N ILE A 156 -10.20 -7.15 12.25
CA ILE A 156 -8.92 -7.02 11.57
C ILE A 156 -7.83 -6.82 12.61
N ILE A 157 -6.80 -7.67 12.55
CA ILE A 157 -5.52 -7.43 13.20
C ILE A 157 -4.53 -7.18 12.07
N ASP A 158 -4.05 -5.95 11.97
CA ASP A 158 -2.96 -5.57 11.07
C ASP A 158 -1.65 -5.78 11.83
N ASN A 159 -0.96 -6.88 11.52
CA ASN A 159 0.31 -7.25 12.14
C ASN A 159 1.46 -7.09 11.13
N HIS A 160 2.40 -6.21 11.44
CA HIS A 160 3.56 -5.99 10.57
C HIS A 160 4.79 -5.56 11.39
N PRO A 161 6.00 -5.84 10.89
CA PRO A 161 7.22 -5.24 11.42
C PRO A 161 7.25 -3.73 11.20
N ASN A 162 7.93 -2.98 12.07
CA ASN A 162 8.28 -1.58 11.79
C ASN A 162 9.56 -1.53 10.95
N LEU A 163 9.42 -1.29 9.65
CA LEU A 163 10.55 -1.34 8.71
C LEU A 163 11.08 0.03 8.31
N ASP A 164 10.42 1.12 8.72
CA ASP A 164 10.88 2.50 8.55
C ASP A 164 12.26 2.77 9.21
N LEU A 165 12.63 1.98 10.22
CA LEU A 165 13.91 2.07 10.92
C LEU A 165 15.00 1.15 10.34
N VAL A 166 14.66 0.32 9.36
CA VAL A 166 15.59 -0.58 8.69
C VAL A 166 16.11 0.11 7.42
N PRO A 167 17.38 0.55 7.38
CA PRO A 167 17.87 1.49 6.37
C PRO A 167 18.01 0.91 4.94
N ASN A 168 17.71 -0.37 4.72
CA ASN A 168 18.00 -1.04 3.45
C ASN A 168 16.76 -1.72 2.87
N VAL A 169 16.32 -1.21 1.72
CA VAL A 169 15.41 -1.85 0.75
C VAL A 169 14.04 -2.15 1.31
N ASP A 170 13.28 -1.11 1.65
CA ASP A 170 11.88 -1.34 1.92
C ASP A 170 10.91 -0.27 1.45
N VAL A 171 9.89 -0.74 0.74
CA VAL A 171 8.71 0.02 0.30
C VAL A 171 7.53 -0.13 1.25
N HIS A 172 7.61 -1.06 2.22
CA HIS A 172 6.59 -1.32 3.24
C HIS A 172 6.68 -0.27 4.36
N ASP A 173 6.40 0.99 4.00
CA ASP A 173 6.39 2.11 4.93
C ASP A 173 5.32 1.94 6.03
N ASP A 174 5.65 2.33 7.27
CA ASP A 174 4.77 2.15 8.43
C ASP A 174 3.57 3.11 8.42
N ALA A 175 3.44 4.00 7.44
CA ALA A 175 2.30 4.89 7.32
C ALA A 175 1.02 4.14 6.92
N ARG A 176 1.11 3.03 6.16
CA ARG A 176 -0.05 2.32 5.58
C ARG A 176 -1.12 1.86 6.58
N PRO A 177 -0.79 1.22 7.72
CA PRO A 177 -1.79 0.84 8.72
C PRO A 177 -2.48 2.05 9.36
N PHE A 178 -1.75 3.15 9.58
CA PHE A 178 -2.33 4.38 10.12
C PHE A 178 -3.21 5.10 9.10
N MET A 179 -2.87 5.02 7.81
CA MET A 179 -3.75 5.48 6.74
C MET A 179 -5.07 4.68 6.74
N ALA A 180 -5.00 3.35 6.86
CA ALA A 180 -6.19 2.50 6.94
C ALA A 180 -7.07 2.86 8.14
N ARG A 181 -6.47 3.06 9.33
CA ARG A 181 -7.17 3.54 10.53
C ARG A 181 -7.81 4.91 10.32
N ALA A 182 -7.07 5.87 9.78
CA ALA A 182 -7.59 7.22 9.52
C ALA A 182 -8.79 7.18 8.55
N ARG A 183 -8.77 6.30 7.55
CA ARG A 183 -9.91 6.10 6.64
C ARG A 183 -11.12 5.52 7.35
N LEU A 184 -10.94 4.54 8.26
CA LEU A 184 -12.02 3.98 9.09
C LEU A 184 -12.65 5.06 9.99
N ASP A 185 -11.83 5.88 10.63
CA ASP A 185 -12.31 6.96 11.50
C ASP A 185 -13.07 8.02 10.71
N ALA A 186 -12.52 8.45 9.56
CA ALA A 186 -13.12 9.50 8.75
C ALA A 186 -14.43 9.05 8.05
N ASN A 187 -14.48 7.82 7.56
CA ASN A 187 -15.54 7.40 6.62
C ASN A 187 -16.51 6.35 7.19
N LEU A 188 -16.14 5.65 8.27
CA LEU A 188 -16.88 4.52 8.81
C LEU A 188 -17.28 4.69 10.28
N GLY A 189 -17.06 5.89 10.84
CA GLY A 189 -17.47 6.28 12.19
C GLY A 189 -16.57 5.74 13.30
N GLY A 190 -15.47 5.07 12.96
CA GLY A 190 -14.49 4.57 13.93
C GLY A 190 -13.76 3.31 13.46
N HIS A 191 -12.65 3.01 14.15
CA HIS A 191 -11.80 1.86 13.91
C HIS A 191 -11.99 0.70 14.90
N GLY A 192 -13.17 0.55 15.51
CA GLY A 192 -13.43 -0.52 16.49
C GLY A 192 -13.21 -1.94 15.95
N SER A 193 -13.20 -2.10 14.62
CA SER A 193 -12.87 -3.31 13.88
C SER A 193 -11.39 -3.55 13.61
N LEU A 194 -10.51 -2.58 13.90
CA LEU A 194 -9.09 -2.62 13.53
C LEU A 194 -8.17 -2.51 14.75
N SER A 195 -7.31 -3.50 14.88
CA SER A 195 -6.17 -3.52 15.80
C SER A 195 -4.88 -3.31 15.05
N LEU A 196 -4.04 -2.40 15.51
CA LEU A 196 -2.69 -2.23 14.97
C LEU A 196 -1.67 -2.89 15.89
N TRP A 197 -0.92 -3.84 15.33
CA TRP A 197 0.09 -4.65 16.00
C TRP A 197 1.43 -4.45 15.29
N GLN A 198 2.22 -3.51 15.79
CA GLN A 198 3.44 -3.07 15.12
C GLN A 198 4.65 -3.44 15.95
N GLY A 199 5.81 -3.63 15.33
CA GLY A 199 7.07 -3.61 16.07
C GLY A 199 8.12 -4.62 15.65
N GLU A 200 9.19 -4.70 16.43
CA GLU A 200 10.36 -5.54 16.16
C GLU A 200 10.70 -6.44 17.36
N PRO A 201 10.63 -7.79 17.23
CA PRO A 201 10.23 -8.52 16.03
C PRO A 201 8.74 -8.34 15.67
N ALA A 202 8.40 -8.63 14.42
CA ALA A 202 7.02 -8.63 13.95
C ALA A 202 6.15 -9.54 14.85
N PRO A 203 5.01 -9.06 15.34
CA PRO A 203 4.12 -9.90 16.13
C PRO A 203 3.52 -11.03 15.29
N ASP A 204 3.62 -12.28 15.76
CA ASP A 204 3.25 -13.51 15.02
C ASP A 204 2.12 -14.34 15.67
N ASP A 205 1.57 -13.86 16.79
CA ASP A 205 0.57 -14.51 17.64
C ASP A 205 -0.88 -14.03 17.36
N ALA A 206 -1.17 -13.47 16.18
CA ALA A 206 -2.47 -12.87 15.86
C ALA A 206 -3.63 -13.86 15.71
N PHE A 207 -3.36 -15.13 15.38
CA PHE A 207 -4.39 -16.14 15.14
C PHE A 207 -5.24 -16.44 16.37
N GLY A 208 -4.65 -16.53 17.56
CA GLY A 208 -5.39 -16.78 18.79
C GLY A 208 -6.39 -15.64 19.11
N PRO A 209 -5.95 -14.38 19.15
CA PRO A 209 -6.83 -13.25 19.43
C PRO A 209 -7.88 -12.97 18.35
N VAL A 210 -7.58 -13.18 17.06
CA VAL A 210 -8.62 -13.06 16.02
C VAL A 210 -9.69 -14.16 16.14
N GLU A 211 -9.31 -15.40 16.50
CA GLU A 211 -10.26 -16.48 16.75
C GLU A 211 -11.14 -16.19 17.97
N GLN A 212 -10.55 -15.65 19.05
CA GLN A 212 -11.31 -15.19 20.22
C GLN A 212 -12.32 -14.10 19.84
N TRP A 213 -11.93 -13.17 18.96
CA TRP A 213 -12.80 -12.11 18.47
C TRP A 213 -13.96 -12.67 17.63
N LEU A 214 -13.68 -13.59 16.71
CA LEU A 214 -14.70 -14.27 15.89
C LEU A 214 -15.68 -15.07 16.74
N THR A 215 -15.19 -15.81 17.74
CA THR A 215 -16.02 -16.54 18.71
C THR A 215 -16.89 -15.58 19.52
N ALA A 216 -16.36 -14.44 19.95
CA ALA A 216 -17.13 -13.43 20.68
C ALA A 216 -18.21 -12.77 19.82
N ILE A 217 -17.95 -12.54 18.53
CA ILE A 217 -18.94 -12.05 17.55
C ILE A 217 -20.11 -13.04 17.43
N GLU A 218 -19.83 -14.34 17.30
CA GLU A 218 -20.87 -15.36 17.19
C GLU A 218 -21.73 -15.46 18.44
N LYS A 219 -21.10 -15.46 19.62
CA LYS A 219 -21.82 -15.52 20.90
C LYS A 219 -22.75 -14.33 21.10
N ARG A 220 -22.39 -13.15 20.58
CA ARG A 220 -23.24 -11.95 20.60
C ARG A 220 -24.39 -12.02 19.59
N GLY A 221 -24.23 -12.76 18.49
CA GLY A 221 -25.20 -12.85 17.41
C GLY A 221 -25.22 -11.64 16.47
N GLY A 222 -25.98 -11.76 15.37
CA GLY A 222 -26.03 -10.77 14.28
C GLY A 222 -26.90 -9.53 14.52
N GLY A 223 -27.35 -9.28 15.76
CA GLY A 223 -28.29 -8.20 16.06
C GLY A 223 -29.57 -8.29 15.23
N ASP A 224 -30.05 -7.16 14.71
CA ASP A 224 -31.21 -7.05 13.82
C ASP A 224 -30.89 -7.36 12.34
N GLY A 225 -29.67 -7.81 12.04
CA GLY A 225 -29.20 -8.09 10.69
C GLY A 225 -28.78 -6.85 9.89
N SER A 226 -28.87 -5.65 10.45
CA SER A 226 -28.40 -4.43 9.79
C SER A 226 -26.87 -4.30 9.80
N ASP A 227 -26.33 -3.53 8.86
CA ASP A 227 -24.91 -3.17 8.85
C ASP A 227 -24.48 -2.47 10.15
N ALA A 228 -25.33 -1.59 10.70
CA ALA A 228 -25.04 -0.88 11.94
C ALA A 228 -24.93 -1.83 13.14
N ALA A 229 -25.86 -2.79 13.24
CA ALA A 229 -25.77 -3.82 14.28
C ALA A 229 -24.53 -4.69 14.11
N ARG A 230 -24.15 -5.05 12.87
CA ARG A 230 -22.92 -5.80 12.59
C ARG A 230 -21.68 -5.05 13.06
N VAL A 231 -21.56 -3.75 12.73
CA VAL A 231 -20.44 -2.89 13.16
C VAL A 231 -20.36 -2.82 14.68
N ALA A 232 -21.49 -2.55 15.35
CA ALA A 232 -21.55 -2.50 16.81
C ALA A 232 -21.13 -3.84 17.45
N THR A 233 -21.58 -4.97 16.89
CA THR A 233 -21.18 -6.30 17.35
C THR A 233 -19.68 -6.54 17.18
N VAL A 234 -19.06 -6.19 16.03
CA VAL A 234 -17.61 -6.33 15.84
C VAL A 234 -16.87 -5.56 16.93
N ALA A 235 -17.16 -4.26 17.07
CA ALA A 235 -16.44 -3.39 17.99
C ALA A 235 -16.59 -3.86 19.44
N ALA A 236 -17.81 -4.22 19.86
CA ALA A 236 -18.07 -4.70 21.23
C ALA A 236 -17.48 -6.09 21.50
N ALA A 237 -17.28 -6.92 20.48
CA ALA A 237 -16.71 -8.25 20.61
C ALA A 237 -15.17 -8.27 20.71
N ARG A 238 -14.50 -7.13 20.50
CA ARG A 238 -13.04 -7.07 20.51
C ARG A 238 -12.48 -7.53 21.87
N PRO A 239 -11.73 -8.65 21.93
CA PRO A 239 -11.17 -9.11 23.18
C PRO A 239 -9.98 -8.24 23.58
N ALA A 240 -9.66 -8.19 24.88
CA ALA A 240 -8.50 -7.45 25.39
C ALA A 240 -7.18 -7.92 24.73
N SER A 241 -7.10 -9.21 24.41
CA SER A 241 -5.96 -9.82 23.70
C SER A 241 -5.78 -9.28 22.29
N ALA A 242 -6.80 -8.71 21.67
CA ALA A 242 -6.75 -8.04 20.37
C ALA A 242 -6.65 -6.51 20.50
N SER A 243 -6.27 -5.96 21.65
CA SER A 243 -6.03 -4.52 21.78
C SER A 243 -4.86 -4.06 20.92
N ASP A 244 -4.78 -2.77 20.65
CA ASP A 244 -3.61 -2.17 20.02
C ASP A 244 -2.37 -2.43 20.85
N ARG A 245 -1.25 -2.69 20.17
CA ARG A 245 0.03 -2.85 20.84
C ARG A 245 1.19 -2.54 19.91
N CYS A 246 2.30 -2.19 20.54
CA CYS A 246 3.57 -1.92 19.92
C CYS A 246 4.65 -2.81 20.56
N THR A 247 5.45 -3.49 19.76
CA THR A 247 6.58 -4.30 20.17
C THR A 247 7.87 -3.50 19.95
N LEU A 248 8.46 -3.02 21.03
CA LEU A 248 9.76 -2.36 20.98
C LEU A 248 10.90 -3.39 20.80
N PRO A 249 12.09 -2.95 20.33
CA PRO A 249 13.23 -3.83 20.16
C PRO A 249 13.49 -4.72 21.37
N ARG A 250 13.91 -5.97 21.11
CA ARG A 250 14.00 -7.07 22.09
C ARG A 250 12.66 -7.65 22.54
N GLY A 251 11.58 -7.41 21.80
CA GLY A 251 10.28 -8.03 22.06
C GLY A 251 9.52 -7.43 23.24
N ILE A 252 9.80 -6.18 23.59
CA ILE A 252 9.13 -5.52 24.71
C ILE A 252 7.77 -5.01 24.25
N GLY A 253 6.70 -5.72 24.61
CA GLY A 253 5.33 -5.34 24.30
C GLY A 253 4.84 -4.16 25.15
N VAL A 254 4.22 -3.18 24.49
CA VAL A 254 3.60 -1.99 25.10
C VAL A 254 2.18 -1.85 24.57
N THR A 255 1.24 -1.52 25.45
CA THR A 255 -0.16 -1.28 25.06
C THR A 255 -0.30 -0.02 24.23
N GLY A 256 -1.19 -0.05 23.24
CA GLY A 256 -1.45 1.07 22.35
C GLY A 256 -0.42 1.20 21.23
N VAL A 257 -0.59 2.22 20.40
CA VAL A 257 0.24 2.46 19.22
C VAL A 257 1.28 3.57 19.42
N ALA A 258 1.22 4.31 20.53
CA ALA A 258 1.96 5.57 20.67
C ALA A 258 3.47 5.45 20.39
N PRO A 259 4.21 4.46 20.98
CA PRO A 259 5.65 4.37 20.74
C PRO A 259 6.00 4.07 19.27
N CYS A 260 5.28 3.17 18.61
CA CYS A 260 5.51 2.84 17.21
C CYS A 260 5.05 3.99 16.28
N SER A 261 3.93 4.64 16.61
CA SER A 261 3.40 5.76 15.84
C SER A 261 4.27 7.02 15.88
N ALA A 262 5.12 7.18 16.90
CA ALA A 262 6.08 8.28 16.99
C ALA A 262 7.29 8.07 16.07
N LEU A 263 7.52 6.84 15.61
CA LEU A 263 8.68 6.45 14.80
C LEU A 263 8.34 6.36 13.31
N LYS A 264 7.05 6.33 12.94
CA LYS A 264 6.63 6.22 11.55
C LYS A 264 7.01 7.45 10.72
N ALA A 265 7.40 7.21 9.48
CA ALA A 265 7.46 8.21 8.43
C ALA A 265 6.06 8.61 7.97
N THR A 266 6.06 9.55 7.03
CA THR A 266 4.88 9.95 6.25
C THR A 266 5.13 9.60 4.78
N THR A 267 4.31 10.14 3.89
CA THR A 267 4.40 9.89 2.45
C THR A 267 4.62 11.19 1.66
N PRO A 268 4.94 11.11 0.36
CA PRO A 268 5.11 12.29 -0.46
C PRO A 268 3.85 13.16 -0.58
N ARG A 269 2.65 12.56 -0.48
CA ARG A 269 1.40 13.34 -0.46
C ARG A 269 1.18 14.00 0.89
N MET A 270 1.45 13.32 2.00
CA MET A 270 1.37 13.93 3.34
C MET A 270 2.37 15.08 3.49
N ALA A 271 3.60 14.94 2.97
CA ALA A 271 4.59 16.01 2.90
C ALA A 271 4.19 17.17 1.96
N ALA A 272 3.14 16.97 1.15
CA ALA A 272 2.49 17.94 0.28
C ALA A 272 1.13 18.43 0.84
N ASP A 273 0.92 18.35 2.16
CA ASP A 273 -0.32 18.66 2.91
C ASP A 273 -1.51 17.71 2.70
N GLY A 274 -1.30 16.57 2.05
CA GLY A 274 -2.31 15.53 1.93
C GLY A 274 -2.73 14.97 3.29
N PRO A 275 -3.97 14.48 3.44
CA PRO A 275 -4.44 13.93 4.69
C PRO A 275 -3.74 12.61 5.03
N VAL A 276 -3.67 12.28 6.32
CA VAL A 276 -3.14 11.00 6.82
C VAL A 276 -3.89 9.80 6.21
N SER A 277 -5.14 9.96 5.81
CA SER A 277 -5.90 8.90 5.14
C SER A 277 -5.36 8.56 3.74
N GLU A 278 -4.64 9.46 3.06
CA GLU A 278 -4.34 9.41 1.62
C GLU A 278 -5.45 8.78 0.76
N ASP A 279 -6.72 9.07 1.04
CA ASP A 279 -7.85 8.58 0.25
C ASP A 279 -8.35 9.62 -0.76
N VAL A 280 -7.71 10.78 -0.85
CA VAL A 280 -7.89 11.76 -1.95
C VAL A 280 -6.92 11.41 -3.08
N ILE A 281 -7.32 10.46 -3.94
CA ILE A 281 -6.47 9.97 -5.04
C ILE A 281 -6.44 10.94 -6.23
N LYS A 282 -7.54 11.66 -6.45
CA LYS A 282 -7.67 12.82 -7.36
C LYS A 282 -8.25 13.98 -6.56
N CYS A 283 -7.48 15.05 -6.39
CA CYS A 283 -7.93 16.23 -5.66
C CYS A 283 -8.76 17.16 -6.57
N SER A 284 -9.71 17.88 -5.98
CA SER A 284 -10.19 19.11 -6.61
C SER A 284 -9.08 20.16 -6.53
N LEU A 285 -9.05 21.12 -7.46
CA LEU A 285 -8.02 22.15 -7.49
C LEU A 285 -8.55 23.47 -6.92
N LYS A 286 -7.74 24.14 -6.12
CA LYS A 286 -7.93 25.53 -5.71
C LYS A 286 -6.89 26.43 -6.38
N PRO A 287 -7.17 27.72 -6.59
CA PRO A 287 -6.16 28.69 -7.02
C PRO A 287 -4.96 28.71 -6.08
N VAL A 288 -3.80 29.13 -6.59
CA VAL A 288 -2.60 29.36 -5.78
C VAL A 288 -2.83 30.54 -4.84
N ASP A 289 -2.95 30.25 -3.54
CA ASP A 289 -3.11 31.25 -2.49
C ASP A 289 -1.75 31.71 -1.94
N PRO A 290 -1.39 33.00 -2.04
CA PRO A 290 -0.16 33.52 -1.43
C PRO A 290 0.03 33.17 0.05
N ALA A 291 -1.06 33.01 0.82
CA ALA A 291 -1.01 32.67 2.24
C ALA A 291 -0.50 31.24 2.51
N ASP A 292 -0.52 30.38 1.50
CA ASP A 292 -0.01 29.00 1.59
C ASP A 292 1.54 28.94 1.59
N TYR A 293 2.25 30.06 1.37
CA TYR A 293 3.71 30.06 1.13
C TYR A 293 4.45 31.09 1.99
N PRO A 294 5.74 30.84 2.33
CA PRO A 294 6.61 31.89 2.82
C PRO A 294 6.74 33.06 1.83
N PRO A 295 6.94 34.32 2.29
CA PRO A 295 7.04 35.49 1.41
C PRO A 295 8.19 35.45 0.39
N THR A 296 9.18 34.57 0.59
CA THR A 296 10.36 34.40 -0.27
C THR A 296 10.09 33.57 -1.53
N VAL A 297 8.91 32.95 -1.65
CA VAL A 297 8.56 32.09 -2.78
C VAL A 297 8.14 32.92 -3.99
N ASP A 298 8.70 32.60 -5.17
CA ASP A 298 8.22 33.17 -6.44
C ASP A 298 6.84 32.59 -6.80
N LEU A 299 5.79 33.29 -6.39
CA LEU A 299 4.40 32.92 -6.69
C LEU A 299 4.08 32.94 -8.19
N ALA A 300 4.80 33.74 -8.99
CA ALA A 300 4.61 33.71 -10.44
C ALA A 300 5.14 32.40 -11.03
N ALA A 301 6.26 31.88 -10.52
CA ALA A 301 6.73 30.53 -10.87
C ALA A 301 5.74 29.45 -10.44
N ILE A 302 5.20 29.51 -9.22
CA ILE A 302 4.21 28.53 -8.75
C ILE A 302 2.97 28.52 -9.64
N ARG A 303 2.44 29.69 -10.03
CA ARG A 303 1.29 29.78 -10.96
C ARG A 303 1.60 29.26 -12.37
N ARG A 304 2.85 29.34 -12.84
CA ARG A 304 3.27 28.72 -14.11
C ARG A 304 3.35 27.20 -14.01
N ILE A 305 3.80 26.67 -12.88
CA ILE A 305 3.88 25.22 -12.63
C ILE A 305 2.48 24.62 -12.48
N PHE A 306 1.58 25.33 -11.83
CA PHE A 306 0.21 24.91 -11.53
C PHE A 306 -0.83 25.84 -12.17
N PRO A 307 -0.93 25.88 -13.50
CA PRO A 307 -1.81 26.83 -14.21
C PRO A 307 -3.30 26.59 -13.90
N SER A 308 -3.68 25.34 -13.60
CA SER A 308 -5.04 24.96 -13.22
C SER A 308 -5.30 24.98 -11.71
N GLY A 309 -4.29 25.37 -10.91
CA GLY A 309 -4.37 25.36 -9.46
C GLY A 309 -3.67 24.16 -8.81
N VAL A 310 -3.70 24.17 -7.48
CA VAL A 310 -3.07 23.19 -6.58
C VAL A 310 -4.13 22.38 -5.84
N CYS A 311 -3.76 21.22 -5.29
CA CYS A 311 -4.72 20.37 -4.59
C CYS A 311 -5.43 21.11 -3.45
N ASN A 312 -6.75 21.00 -3.42
CA ASN A 312 -7.59 21.35 -2.30
C ASN A 312 -7.82 20.10 -1.43
N TRP A 313 -6.88 19.84 -0.52
CA TRP A 313 -6.96 18.68 0.39
C TRP A 313 -8.09 18.78 1.42
N ALA A 314 -8.71 19.95 1.60
CA ALA A 314 -9.84 20.14 2.48
C ALA A 314 -11.18 19.69 1.87
N ALA A 315 -11.21 19.41 0.56
CA ALA A 315 -12.38 18.89 -0.13
C ALA A 315 -12.28 17.37 -0.31
N PRO A 316 -13.43 16.67 -0.40
CA PRO A 316 -13.47 15.26 -0.80
C PRO A 316 -12.77 15.02 -2.14
N GLY A 317 -12.31 13.78 -2.34
CA GLY A 317 -11.73 13.36 -3.59
C GLY A 317 -12.72 13.44 -4.75
N VAL A 318 -12.22 13.81 -5.94
CA VAL A 318 -13.03 13.77 -7.15
C VAL A 318 -13.44 12.32 -7.42
N GLY A 319 -14.74 12.10 -7.60
CA GLY A 319 -15.30 10.76 -7.81
C GLY A 319 -15.45 9.94 -6.52
N GLU A 320 -15.14 10.50 -5.36
CA GLU A 320 -15.32 9.84 -4.07
C GLU A 320 -16.77 9.41 -3.85
N THR A 321 -16.94 8.21 -3.29
CA THR A 321 -18.26 7.68 -2.92
C THR A 321 -18.31 7.34 -1.44
N ALA A 322 -19.50 7.48 -0.84
CA ALA A 322 -19.68 7.25 0.60
C ALA A 322 -19.49 5.77 0.99
N ARG A 323 -19.71 4.84 0.05
CA ARG A 323 -19.61 3.41 0.30
C ARG A 323 -19.09 2.69 -0.94
N SER A 324 -18.04 1.89 -0.77
CA SER A 324 -17.60 0.93 -1.79
C SER A 324 -18.54 -0.26 -1.84
N ARG A 325 -18.67 -0.86 -3.03
CA ARG A 325 -19.46 -2.07 -3.23
C ARG A 325 -18.72 -3.27 -2.66
N VAL A 326 -19.47 -4.25 -2.17
CA VAL A 326 -18.95 -5.52 -1.65
C VAL A 326 -19.38 -6.67 -2.55
N TRP A 327 -18.60 -7.76 -2.55
CA TRP A 327 -18.90 -8.99 -3.31
C TRP A 327 -19.04 -8.77 -4.82
N LEU A 328 -18.21 -7.89 -5.37
CA LEU A 328 -18.22 -7.55 -6.79
C LEU A 328 -17.86 -8.76 -7.65
N SER A 329 -18.69 -9.02 -8.66
CA SER A 329 -18.31 -9.84 -9.82
C SER A 329 -17.95 -8.94 -10.98
N PHE A 330 -16.81 -9.21 -11.60
CA PHE A 330 -16.37 -8.55 -12.83
C PHE A 330 -16.73 -9.35 -14.09
N GLY A 331 -17.54 -10.41 -13.93
CA GLY A 331 -18.08 -11.23 -15.02
C GLY A 331 -17.00 -11.74 -15.98
N ASP A 332 -17.36 -11.76 -17.26
CA ASP A 332 -16.48 -12.04 -18.41
C ASP A 332 -15.83 -10.76 -18.99
N GLY A 333 -15.91 -9.62 -18.28
CA GLY A 333 -15.45 -8.31 -18.76
C GLY A 333 -16.44 -7.55 -19.65
N SER A 334 -17.58 -8.13 -20.04
CA SER A 334 -18.65 -7.44 -20.80
C SER A 334 -19.75 -6.86 -19.90
N THR A 335 -19.86 -7.34 -18.67
CA THR A 335 -20.87 -6.92 -17.70
C THR A 335 -20.26 -5.90 -16.75
N SER A 336 -20.84 -4.69 -16.67
CA SER A 336 -20.49 -3.73 -15.62
C SER A 336 -20.56 -4.40 -14.24
N PRO A 337 -19.64 -4.13 -13.29
CA PRO A 337 -19.65 -4.80 -12.00
C PRO A 337 -21.03 -4.70 -11.35
N SER A 338 -21.77 -5.80 -11.35
CA SER A 338 -23.20 -5.80 -11.02
C SER A 338 -23.53 -6.94 -10.08
N LYS A 339 -24.27 -6.55 -9.03
CA LYS A 339 -24.83 -7.30 -7.90
C LYS A 339 -23.85 -8.22 -7.13
N PRO A 340 -24.00 -8.31 -5.78
CA PRO A 340 -23.26 -9.28 -4.97
C PRO A 340 -23.39 -10.68 -5.55
N PHE A 341 -22.28 -11.34 -5.89
CA PHE A 341 -22.33 -12.77 -6.21
C PHE A 341 -22.28 -13.55 -4.89
N PRO A 342 -23.26 -14.43 -4.60
CA PRO A 342 -23.17 -15.27 -3.42
C PRO A 342 -21.96 -16.19 -3.57
N LEU A 343 -21.05 -16.18 -2.59
CA LEU A 343 -19.97 -17.15 -2.53
C LEU A 343 -20.59 -18.55 -2.47
N LYS A 344 -20.40 -19.36 -3.52
CA LYS A 344 -20.84 -20.77 -3.53
C LYS A 344 -20.15 -21.60 -2.45
N ASN A 345 -18.93 -21.19 -2.09
CA ASN A 345 -18.15 -21.83 -1.05
C ASN A 345 -18.16 -20.90 0.17
N VAL A 346 -19.02 -21.20 1.14
CA VAL A 346 -18.82 -20.70 2.50
C VAL A 346 -17.62 -21.48 3.01
N VAL A 347 -16.49 -20.81 3.22
CA VAL A 347 -15.33 -21.44 3.85
C VAL A 347 -15.84 -21.99 5.19
N ALA A 348 -15.81 -23.32 5.35
CA ALA A 348 -16.06 -23.91 6.65
C ALA A 348 -15.06 -23.29 7.60
N ARG A 349 -15.52 -22.81 8.76
CA ARG A 349 -14.59 -22.47 9.83
C ARG A 349 -13.72 -23.69 10.07
N SER A 350 -12.43 -23.46 10.33
CA SER A 350 -11.70 -24.38 11.18
C SER A 350 -12.58 -24.56 12.42
N ALA A 351 -13.23 -25.71 12.58
CA ALA A 351 -13.79 -26.03 13.88
C ALA A 351 -12.63 -25.85 14.87
N PRO A 352 -12.84 -25.22 16.04
CA PRO A 352 -11.84 -25.33 17.08
C PRO A 352 -11.71 -26.82 17.35
N GLU A 353 -10.70 -27.46 16.77
CA GLU A 353 -10.29 -28.75 17.25
C GLU A 353 -9.94 -28.48 18.71
N THR A 354 -10.73 -29.06 19.59
CA THR A 354 -10.34 -29.29 20.98
C THR A 354 -9.02 -30.07 21.05
N ALA A 355 -8.51 -30.58 19.93
CA ALA A 355 -7.13 -30.92 19.72
C ALA A 355 -6.32 -29.68 19.28
N VAL A 356 -5.52 -29.17 20.21
CA VAL A 356 -4.31 -28.42 19.84
C VAL A 356 -3.57 -29.24 18.79
N LEU A 357 -3.46 -28.74 17.55
CA LEU A 357 -2.46 -29.17 16.59
C LEU A 357 -1.08 -28.81 17.18
N GLY A 358 -0.59 -29.68 18.07
CA GLY A 358 0.57 -29.46 18.93
C GLY A 358 0.55 -30.21 20.26
N ALA A 359 -0.60 -30.74 20.73
CA ALA A 359 -0.64 -31.55 21.97
C ALA A 359 -0.29 -33.04 21.77
N SER A 360 0.34 -33.39 20.66
CA SER A 360 1.05 -34.66 20.50
C SER A 360 2.56 -34.42 20.37
N ALA A 361 3.14 -33.71 21.34
CA ALA A 361 4.58 -33.64 21.51
C ALA A 361 4.95 -33.82 22.97
N SER A 362 4.81 -35.05 23.48
CA SER A 362 5.80 -35.67 24.37
C SER A 362 5.41 -37.11 24.66
N ALA A 363 5.69 -37.99 23.71
CA ALA A 363 6.22 -39.32 23.99
C ALA A 363 6.55 -40.04 22.67
N LYS A 364 7.86 -40.28 22.47
CA LYS A 364 8.49 -41.26 21.57
C LYS A 364 8.86 -40.81 20.14
N SER A 365 10.19 -40.80 19.96
CA SER A 365 10.99 -40.91 18.73
C SER A 365 10.77 -39.89 17.62
N VAL A 366 11.79 -39.03 17.48
CA VAL A 366 12.11 -38.24 16.29
C VAL A 366 12.29 -39.19 15.09
N GLY A 367 11.27 -39.27 14.23
CA GLY A 367 11.38 -39.81 12.88
C GLY A 367 11.74 -38.68 11.92
N SER A 368 12.90 -38.78 11.28
CA SER A 368 13.45 -37.82 10.31
C SER A 368 12.47 -37.51 9.16
N LEU A 369 11.93 -36.30 9.11
CA LEU A 369 11.26 -35.76 7.93
C LEU A 369 12.33 -35.38 6.90
N SER A 370 12.39 -36.14 5.80
CA SER A 370 13.45 -36.04 4.78
C SER A 370 13.14 -35.08 3.62
N ARG A 371 11.96 -34.45 3.52
CA ARG A 371 11.59 -33.64 2.33
C ARG A 371 10.63 -32.48 2.65
N LEU A 372 10.83 -31.33 1.99
CA LEU A 372 9.95 -30.14 2.05
C LEU A 372 8.93 -30.14 0.89
N PRO A 373 7.70 -29.62 1.07
CA PRO A 373 6.57 -29.89 0.17
C PRO A 373 6.57 -29.08 -1.14
N ALA A 374 7.43 -28.08 -1.30
CA ALA A 374 7.29 -27.10 -2.39
C ALA A 374 8.28 -27.27 -3.56
N THR A 375 9.29 -28.14 -3.46
CA THR A 375 10.29 -28.30 -4.54
C THR A 375 10.70 -29.75 -4.83
N GLY A 376 10.26 -30.72 -4.03
CA GLY A 376 10.59 -32.14 -4.24
C GLY A 376 12.07 -32.53 -4.10
N ALA A 377 12.96 -31.59 -3.74
CA ALA A 377 14.38 -31.87 -3.57
C ALA A 377 14.70 -32.46 -2.19
N ASP A 378 15.53 -33.51 -2.17
CA ASP A 378 15.96 -34.23 -0.96
C ASP A 378 17.02 -33.40 -0.20
N THR A 379 16.78 -33.08 1.07
CA THR A 379 17.66 -32.21 1.88
C THR A 379 19.05 -32.80 2.13
N ARG A 380 19.22 -34.10 1.85
CA ARG A 380 20.49 -34.83 2.00
C ARG A 380 21.56 -34.40 0.99
N TRP A 381 21.19 -33.78 -0.13
CA TRP A 381 22.16 -33.29 -1.12
C TRP A 381 22.78 -31.94 -0.73
N ALA A 382 22.00 -31.03 -0.13
CA ALA A 382 22.50 -29.70 0.24
C ALA A 382 23.51 -29.75 1.40
N LEU A 383 23.34 -30.68 2.35
CA LEU A 383 24.26 -30.86 3.49
C LEU A 383 25.58 -31.53 3.10
N GLY A 384 25.58 -32.41 2.09
CA GLY A 384 26.80 -33.06 1.60
C GLY A 384 27.76 -32.09 0.89
N VAL A 385 27.22 -31.12 0.14
CA VAL A 385 28.02 -30.11 -0.58
C VAL A 385 28.67 -29.11 0.39
N VAL A 386 27.96 -28.72 1.46
CA VAL A 386 28.50 -27.81 2.48
C VAL A 386 29.59 -28.49 3.33
N ALA A 387 29.43 -29.77 3.66
CA ALA A 387 30.44 -30.54 4.40
C ALA A 387 31.73 -30.76 3.59
N LEU A 388 31.62 -31.05 2.29
CA LEU A 388 32.78 -31.20 1.39
C LEU A 388 33.50 -29.87 1.15
N ALA A 389 32.79 -28.75 1.06
CA ALA A 389 33.38 -27.42 0.94
C ALA A 389 34.16 -27.02 2.21
N LEU A 390 33.61 -27.30 3.40
CA LEU A 390 34.28 -27.02 4.68
C LEU A 390 35.52 -27.90 4.90
N LEU A 391 35.48 -29.18 4.49
CA LEU A 391 36.63 -30.07 4.59
C LEU A 391 37.77 -29.65 3.63
N ALA A 392 37.44 -29.19 2.42
CA ALA A 392 38.42 -28.67 1.46
C ALA A 392 39.06 -27.33 1.91
N LEU A 393 38.34 -26.52 2.68
CA LEU A 393 38.84 -25.28 3.29
C LEU A 393 39.76 -25.53 4.50
N LEU A 394 39.51 -26.59 5.25
CA LEU A 394 40.36 -27.01 6.38
C LEU A 394 41.68 -27.66 5.91
N LEU A 395 41.64 -28.47 4.84
CA LEU A 395 42.83 -29.11 4.26
C LEU A 395 43.74 -28.13 3.50
N ARG A 396 43.28 -26.93 3.14
CA ARG A 396 44.10 -25.86 2.55
C ARG A 396 44.82 -24.97 3.58
N ARG A 397 44.57 -25.15 4.87
CA ARG A 397 45.18 -24.38 5.97
C ARG A 397 46.11 -25.22 6.85
N MET A 398 46.47 -26.44 6.41
CA MET A 398 47.50 -27.28 7.02
C MET A 398 48.74 -27.34 6.13
#